data_AF-A0A7Y2CFB2-F1
#
_entry.id   AF-A0A7Y2CFB2-F1
#
_cell.length_a   1.000
_cell.length_b   1.000
_cell.length_c   1.000
_cell.angle_alpha   90.00
_cell.angle_beta   90.00
_cell.angle_gamma   90.00
#
_symmetry.space_group_name_H-M   'P 1'
#
loop_
_entity.id
_entity.type
_entity.pdbx_description
1 polymer ?
#
loop_
_entity_poly.entity_id
_entity_poly.type
_entity_poly.pdbx_seq_one_letter_code
_entity_poly.pdbx_strand_id
1 'polypeptide(L)'
;MEIVQPTFGRTFRVWWSITWRALAYGIGLGLVASILIGVVINFAGGSQQDVIEISRISGFFTGAAGSLYAAYSRLGKKCGDVKLVLIRAHSED
;
A
#
# COMPACT_ATOMS: atom_id res chain seq x y z
N MET A 1 12.81 4.76 -26.62
CA MET A 1 11.87 4.11 -25.67
C MET A 1 11.37 2.84 -26.31
N GLU A 2 11.71 1.68 -25.75
CA GLU A 2 11.22 0.39 -26.23
C GLU A 2 9.98 -0.01 -25.40
N ILE A 3 8.84 -0.16 -26.06
CA ILE A 3 7.61 -0.67 -25.44
C ILE A 3 7.74 -2.18 -25.34
N VAL A 4 7.64 -2.70 -24.12
CA VAL A 4 7.87 -4.11 -23.84
C VAL A 4 6.55 -4.81 -23.58
N GLN A 5 6.40 -6.04 -24.10
CA GLN A 5 5.17 -6.80 -23.87
C GLN A 5 4.99 -7.20 -22.39
N PRO A 6 3.76 -7.08 -21.84
CA PRO A 6 3.42 -7.53 -20.50
C PRO A 6 3.31 -9.06 -20.48
N THR A 7 4.43 -9.72 -20.18
CA THR A 7 4.44 -11.16 -19.92
C THR A 7 4.07 -11.42 -18.46
N PHE A 8 3.49 -12.58 -18.16
CA PHE A 8 3.09 -12.95 -16.80
C PHE A 8 4.23 -12.80 -15.78
N GLY A 9 5.45 -13.22 -16.14
CA GLY A 9 6.63 -13.09 -15.28
C GLY A 9 7.06 -11.65 -15.00
N ARG A 10 6.78 -10.70 -15.90
CA ARG A 10 7.03 -9.26 -15.66
C ARG A 10 5.95 -8.66 -14.79
N THR A 11 4.68 -8.97 -15.08
CA THR A 11 3.54 -8.56 -14.26
C THR A 11 3.69 -9.04 -12.82
N PHE A 12 4.10 -10.30 -12.62
CA PHE A 12 4.35 -10.86 -11.30
C PHE A 12 5.46 -10.11 -10.55
N ARG A 13 6.56 -9.75 -11.23
CA ARG A 13 7.63 -8.93 -10.60
C ARG A 13 7.14 -7.56 -10.17
N VAL A 14 6.33 -6.89 -10.99
CA VAL A 14 5.72 -5.60 -10.64
C VAL A 14 4.78 -5.76 -9.45
N TRP A 15 3.88 -6.75 -9.50
CA TRP A 15 2.98 -7.07 -8.41
C TRP A 15 3.74 -7.34 -7.12
N TRP A 16 4.75 -8.23 -7.14
CA TRP A 16 5.55 -8.57 -5.97
C TRP A 16 6.28 -7.36 -5.36
N SER A 17 6.81 -6.48 -6.21
CA SER A 17 7.48 -5.23 -5.79
C SER A 17 6.52 -4.27 -5.07
N ILE A 18 5.25 -4.22 -5.49
CA ILE A 18 4.20 -3.41 -4.85
C ILE A 18 3.72 -4.11 -3.58
N THR A 19 3.43 -5.42 -3.62
CA THR A 19 2.91 -6.20 -2.50
C THR A 19 3.81 -6.15 -1.29
N TRP A 20 5.13 -6.31 -1.45
CA TRP A 20 6.04 -6.25 -0.29
C TRP A 20 6.06 -4.87 0.39
N ARG A 21 5.94 -3.80 -0.40
CA ARG A 21 5.85 -2.43 0.14
C ARG A 21 4.50 -2.17 0.79
N ALA A 22 3.43 -2.63 0.16
CA ALA A 22 2.08 -2.55 0.72
C ALA A 22 2.02 -3.27 2.07
N LEU A 23 2.65 -4.44 2.19
CA LEU A 23 2.80 -5.17 3.45
C LEU A 23 3.64 -4.37 4.46
N ALA A 24 4.81 -3.85 4.07
CA ALA A 24 5.65 -3.07 4.97
C ALA A 24 4.95 -1.81 5.50
N TYR A 25 4.29 -1.05 4.62
CA TYR A 25 3.51 0.13 5.00
C TYR A 25 2.27 -0.25 5.81
N GLY A 26 1.57 -1.32 5.45
CA GLY A 26 0.40 -1.80 6.17
C GLY A 26 0.73 -2.22 7.60
N ILE A 27 1.84 -2.94 7.81
CA ILE A 27 2.33 -3.32 9.15
C ILE A 27 2.75 -2.07 9.93
N GLY A 28 3.56 -1.20 9.33
CA GLY A 28 4.04 0.01 10.00
C GLY A 28 2.90 0.96 10.40
N LEU A 29 2.04 1.31 9.46
CA LEU A 29 0.89 2.17 9.73
C LEU A 29 -0.13 1.49 10.64
N GLY A 30 -0.34 0.18 10.50
CA GLY A 30 -1.24 -0.60 11.35
C GLY A 30 -0.79 -0.64 12.80
N LEU A 31 0.51 -0.81 13.07
CA LEU A 31 1.08 -0.74 14.42
C LEU A 31 0.89 0.64 15.04
N VAL A 32 1.20 1.71 14.29
CA VAL A 32 1.02 3.08 14.79
C VAL A 32 -0.46 3.37 15.07
N ALA A 33 -1.35 3.02 14.14
CA ALA A 33 -2.78 3.23 14.29
C ALA A 33 -3.36 2.46 15.49
N SER A 34 -3.00 1.19 15.66
CA SER A 34 -3.49 0.35 16.77
C SER A 34 -3.02 0.86 18.13
N ILE A 35 -1.78 1.34 18.26
CA ILE A 35 -1.30 1.98 19.49
C ILE A 35 -2.12 3.25 19.79
N LEU A 36 -2.31 4.13 18.80
CA LEU A 36 -3.06 5.37 18.99
C LEU A 36 -4.52 5.11 19.37
N ILE A 37 -5.18 4.18 18.68
CA ILE A 37 -6.57 3.78 18.96
C ILE A 37 -6.69 3.20 20.36
N GLY A 38 -5.77 2.30 20.74
CA GLY A 38 -5.74 1.70 22.07
C GLY A 38 -5.61 2.74 23.18
N VAL A 39 -4.72 3.73 23.00
CA VAL A 39 -4.53 4.83 23.95
C VAL A 39 -5.80 5.67 24.06
N VAL A 40 -6.37 6.13 22.93
CA VAL A 40 -7.55 7.00 22.93
C VAL A 40 -8.77 6.32 23.58
N ILE A 41 -9.02 5.06 23.24
CA ILE A 41 -10.16 4.31 23.79
C ILE A 41 -9.97 4.03 25.28
N ASN A 42 -8.75 3.73 25.71
CA ASN A 42 -8.44 3.55 27.12
C ASN A 42 -8.72 4.82 27.94
N PHE A 43 -8.29 5.99 27.44
CA PHE A 43 -8.58 7.29 28.07
C PHE A 43 -10.07 7.65 28.06
N ALA A 44 -10.83 7.19 27.06
CA ALA A 44 -12.27 7.41 26.97
C ALA A 44 -13.10 6.46 27.85
N GLY A 45 -12.47 5.51 28.55
CA GLY A 45 -13.16 4.49 29.35
C GLY A 45 -13.88 3.44 28.50
N GLY A 46 -13.47 3.28 27.24
CA GLY A 46 -14.09 2.33 26.31
C GLY A 46 -13.75 0.88 26.64
N SER A 47 -14.63 -0.01 26.17
CA SER A 47 -14.51 -1.45 26.41
C SER A 47 -13.53 -2.11 25.44
N GLN A 48 -13.11 -3.34 25.74
CA GLN A 48 -12.26 -4.11 24.84
C GLN A 48 -12.94 -4.44 23.50
N GLN A 49 -14.27 -4.48 23.47
CA GLN A 49 -15.05 -4.69 22.25
C GLN A 49 -14.96 -3.48 21.31
N ASP A 50 -15.01 -2.25 21.85
CA ASP A 50 -14.87 -1.01 21.08
C ASP A 50 -13.51 -0.93 20.39
N VAL A 51 -12.44 -1.35 21.09
CA VAL A 51 -11.09 -1.42 20.51
C VAL A 51 -11.06 -2.34 19.30
N ILE A 52 -11.67 -3.52 19.38
CA ILE A 52 -11.64 -4.51 18.29
C ILE A 52 -12.44 -4.00 17.09
N GLU A 53 -13.61 -3.41 17.32
CA GLU A 53 -14.50 -2.94 16.24
C GLU A 53 -13.89 -1.75 15.49
N ILE A 54 -13.38 -0.76 16.24
CA ILE A 54 -12.72 0.42 15.66
C ILE A 54 -11.42 0.00 14.95
N SER A 55 -10.64 -0.92 15.52
CA SER A 55 -9.40 -1.42 14.90
C SER A 55 -9.63 -2.14 13.57
N ARG A 56 -10.77 -2.84 13.42
CA ARG A 56 -11.12 -3.50 12.15
C ARG A 56 -11.39 -2.48 11.05
N ILE A 57 -12.19 -1.47 11.36
CA ILE A 57 -12.53 -0.40 10.42
C ILE A 57 -11.27 0.36 10.05
N SER A 58 -10.47 0.77 11.03
CA SER A 58 -9.21 1.48 10.77
C SER A 58 -8.23 0.61 9.99
N GLY A 59 -8.12 -0.69 10.29
CA GLY A 59 -7.22 -1.62 9.62
C GLY A 59 -7.49 -1.70 8.11
N PHE A 60 -8.77 -1.70 7.70
CA PHE A 60 -9.15 -1.66 6.29
C PHE A 60 -8.64 -0.39 5.59
N PHE A 61 -8.91 0.79 6.18
CA PHE A 61 -8.48 2.07 5.59
C PHE A 61 -6.96 2.19 5.54
N THR A 62 -6.27 1.76 6.60
CA THR A 62 -4.82 1.80 6.68
C THR A 62 -4.17 0.86 5.65
N GLY A 63 -4.72 -0.34 5.47
CA GLY A 63 -4.28 -1.28 4.43
C GLY A 63 -4.54 -0.77 3.02
N ALA A 64 -5.72 -0.19 2.76
CA ALA A 64 -6.06 0.43 1.49
C ALA A 64 -5.11 1.60 1.16
N ALA A 65 -4.89 2.51 2.12
CA ALA A 65 -3.97 3.63 1.94
C ALA A 65 -2.52 3.18 1.72
N GLY A 66 -2.05 2.20 2.50
CA GLY A 66 -0.70 1.65 2.36
C GLY A 66 -0.46 0.96 1.02
N SER A 67 -1.46 0.20 0.53
CA SER A 67 -1.38 -0.46 -0.78
C SER A 67 -1.44 0.53 -1.94
N LEU A 68 -2.29 1.56 -1.85
CA LEU A 68 -2.37 2.61 -2.85
C LEU A 68 -1.07 3.41 -2.94
N TYR A 69 -0.49 3.76 -1.80
CA TYR A 69 0.80 4.46 -1.74
C TYR A 69 1.94 3.60 -2.29
N ALA A 70 1.96 2.30 -1.95
CA ALA A 70 2.93 1.36 -2.51
C ALA A 70 2.85 1.30 -4.04
N ALA A 71 1.64 1.26 -4.60
CA ALA A 71 1.44 1.32 -6.05
C ALA A 71 1.90 2.66 -6.63
N TYR A 72 1.49 3.78 -6.03
CA TYR A 72 1.87 5.13 -6.46
C TYR A 72 3.39 5.36 -6.46
N SER A 73 4.10 4.85 -5.45
CA SER A 73 5.57 5.00 -5.36
C SER A 73 6.34 4.26 -6.47
N ARG A 74 5.68 3.35 -7.20
CA ARG A 74 6.30 2.52 -8.26
C ARG A 74 5.72 2.77 -9.64
N LEU A 75 4.46 3.19 -9.73
CA LEU A 75 3.86 3.66 -10.97
C LEU A 75 4.49 4.99 -11.34
N GLY A 76 5.12 5.07 -12.51
CA GLY A 76 5.72 6.30 -13.00
C GLY A 76 4.68 7.43 -13.05
N LYS A 77 5.09 8.66 -12.68
CA LYS A 77 4.21 9.83 -12.51
C LYS A 77 3.44 10.30 -13.75
N LYS A 78 3.61 9.64 -14.91
CA LYS A 78 2.95 9.98 -16.18
C LYS A 78 1.80 9.01 -16.50
N CYS A 79 0.78 8.98 -15.64
CA CYS A 79 -0.49 8.32 -15.94
C CYS A 79 -1.47 9.36 -16.48
N GLY A 80 -1.20 9.88 -17.69
CA GLY A 80 -2.02 10.92 -18.31
C GLY A 80 -3.32 10.40 -18.91
N ASP A 81 -3.28 9.23 -19.55
CA ASP A 81 -4.44 8.58 -20.18
C ASP A 81 -4.24 7.06 -20.09
N VAL A 82 -5.22 6.35 -19.53
CA VAL A 82 -5.04 5.04 -18.88
C VAL A 82 -4.69 3.91 -19.86
N LYS A 83 -3.39 3.76 -20.15
CA LYS A 83 -2.79 2.52 -20.64
C LYS A 83 -1.48 2.31 -19.89
N LEU A 84 -1.39 1.24 -19.09
CA LEU A 84 -0.15 0.84 -18.44
C LEU A 84 0.81 0.29 -19.49
N VAL A 85 1.81 1.08 -19.85
CA VAL A 85 2.84 0.69 -20.82
C VAL A 85 4.13 0.37 -20.06
N LEU A 86 4.63 -0.86 -20.22
CA LEU A 86 5.96 -1.21 -19.73
C LEU A 86 7.00 -0.58 -20.65
N ILE A 87 7.77 0.36 -20.12
CA ILE A 87 8.88 1.00 -20.81
C ILE A 87 10.17 0.47 -20.20
N ARG A 88 11.07 -0.06 -21.04
CA ARG A 88 12.43 -0.37 -20.60
C ARG A 88 13.18 0.96 -20.39
N ALA A 89 13.56 1.25 -19.16
CA ALA A 89 14.49 2.33 -18.88
C ALA A 89 15.88 1.92 -19.38
N HIS A 90 16.48 2.70 -20.28
CA HIS A 90 17.93 2.66 -20.48
C HIS A 90 18.54 3.40 -19.30
N SER A 91 19.27 2.71 -18.43
CA SER A 91 20.22 3.37 -17.55
C SER A 91 21.38 3.84 -18.42
N GLU A 92 21.51 5.15 -18.62
CA GLU A 92 22.84 5.73 -18.82
C GLU A 92 23.54 5.61 -17.46
N ASP A 93 24.77 5.11 -17.50
CA ASP A 93 25.64 4.80 -16.36
C ASP A 93 25.79 5.98 -15.38
#